data_AF-A0A7S4KQX2-F1
#
_entry.id   AF-A0A7S4KQX2-F1
#
_cell.length_a   1.000
_cell.length_b   1.000
_cell.length_c   1.000
_cell.angle_alpha   90.00
_cell.angle_beta   90.00
_cell.angle_gamma   90.00
#
_symmetry.space_group_name_H-M   'P 1'
#
loop_
_entity.id
_entity.type
_entity.pdbx_description
1 polymer ?
#
loop_
_entity_poly.entity_id
_entity_poly.type
_entity_poly.pdbx_seq_one_letter_code
_entity_poly.pdbx_strand_id
1 'polypeptide(L)'
;MDKINELNTIIETLWRSTYAGSDIDTIAIHFDEDSTSSMNRRSFKYRVVMTKGDVELDLRGRCSAGQKVLASVVIRLALSEAFCCDCGILALDEPTTNLDEENVVAL
;
A
#
# COMPACT_ATOMS: atom_id res chain seq x y z
N MET A 1 15.24 -6.45 -4.57
CA MET A 1 14.15 -7.38 -4.23
C MET A 1 13.80 -7.26 -2.77
N ASP A 2 14.78 -7.45 -1.89
CA ASP A 2 14.60 -7.50 -0.43
C ASP A 2 13.80 -6.31 0.13
N LYS A 3 14.03 -5.09 -0.37
CA LYS A 3 13.34 -3.90 0.15
C LYS A 3 11.84 -3.82 -0.18
N ILE A 4 11.43 -4.32 -1.34
CA ILE A 4 10.00 -4.40 -1.69
C ILE A 4 9.31 -5.51 -0.90
N ASN A 5 9.99 -6.62 -0.66
CA ASN A 5 9.43 -7.69 0.18
C ASN A 5 9.23 -7.20 1.61
N GLU A 6 10.23 -6.52 2.19
CA GLU A 6 10.13 -5.86 3.50
C GLU A 6 8.97 -4.86 3.53
N LEU A 7 8.86 -3.99 2.52
CA LEU A 7 7.77 -3.02 2.40
C LEU A 7 6.40 -3.71 2.36
N ASN A 8 6.25 -4.76 1.55
CA ASN A 8 5.00 -5.50 1.42
C ASN A 8 4.63 -6.25 2.71
N THR A 9 5.60 -6.72 3.49
CA THR A 9 5.35 -7.30 4.82
C THR A 9 4.75 -6.27 5.78
N ILE A 10 5.28 -5.04 5.79
CA ILE A 10 4.75 -3.96 6.64
C ILE A 10 3.37 -3.53 6.16
N ILE A 11 3.18 -3.35 4.85
CA ILE A 11 1.88 -3.02 4.25
C ILE A 11 0.82 -4.06 4.62
N GLU A 12 1.11 -5.36 4.47
CA GLU A 12 0.17 -6.42 4.82
C GLU A 12 -0.21 -6.37 6.31
N THR A 13 0.78 -6.16 7.18
CA THR A 13 0.56 -6.08 8.63
C THR A 13 -0.36 -4.92 8.98
N LEU A 14 -0.06 -3.71 8.48
CA LEU A 14 -0.85 -2.50 8.71
C LEU A 14 -2.26 -2.61 8.09
N TRP A 15 -2.38 -3.16 6.88
CA TRP A 15 -3.68 -3.32 6.24
C TRP A 15 -4.59 -4.24 7.05
N ARG A 16 -4.09 -5.41 7.47
CA ARG A 16 -4.88 -6.38 8.24
C ARG A 16 -5.26 -5.87 9.62
N SER A 17 -4.47 -4.98 10.22
CA SER A 17 -4.81 -4.37 11.52
C SER A 17 -5.86 -3.26 11.41
N THR A 18 -5.95 -2.60 10.25
CA THR A 18 -6.69 -1.34 10.13
C THR A 18 -7.93 -1.44 9.24
N TYR A 19 -7.90 -2.23 8.16
CA TYR A 19 -9.05 -2.36 7.28
C TYR A 19 -10.11 -3.30 7.88
N ALA A 20 -11.29 -2.76 8.17
CA ALA A 20 -12.40 -3.52 8.75
C ALA A 20 -13.23 -4.31 7.72
N GLY A 21 -13.08 -3.99 6.43
CA GLY A 21 -13.87 -4.62 5.37
C GLY A 21 -13.41 -6.04 5.01
N SER A 22 -14.34 -6.88 4.57
CA SER A 22 -14.08 -8.28 4.18
C SER A 22 -13.90 -8.50 2.68
N ASP A 23 -13.86 -7.43 1.89
CA ASP A 23 -13.77 -7.49 0.43
C ASP A 23 -12.35 -7.45 -0.11
N ILE A 24 -11.37 -7.07 0.72
CA ILE A 24 -9.94 -7.03 0.41
C ILE A 24 -9.15 -7.60 1.58
N ASP A 25 -8.44 -8.72 1.38
CA ASP A 25 -7.70 -9.40 2.43
C ASP A 25 -6.37 -8.71 2.74
N THR A 26 -5.69 -8.24 1.71
CA THR A 26 -4.43 -7.48 1.81
C THR A 26 -4.20 -6.65 0.54
N ILE A 27 -3.27 -5.70 0.63
CA ILE A 27 -2.74 -4.96 -0.51
C ILE A 27 -1.21 -5.10 -0.57
N ALA A 28 -0.65 -4.94 -1.75
CA ALA A 28 0.80 -4.98 -1.96
C ALA A 28 1.24 -4.07 -3.10
N ILE A 29 2.52 -3.75 -3.15
CA ILE A 29 3.15 -3.09 -4.28
C ILE A 29 3.82 -4.17 -5.14
N HIS A 30 3.33 -4.30 -6.37
CA HIS A 30 3.97 -5.10 -7.40
C HIS A 30 4.86 -4.20 -8.26
N PHE A 31 6.00 -4.73 -8.70
CA PHE A 31 6.88 -4.04 -9.62
C PHE A 31 7.36 -4.96 -10.73
N ASP A 32 7.49 -4.40 -11.93
CA ASP A 32 8.02 -5.08 -13.11
C ASP A 32 9.17 -4.24 -13.68
N GLU A 33 10.31 -4.87 -13.96
CA GLU A 33 11.44 -4.24 -14.66
C GLU A 33 11.18 -4.26 -16.17
N ASP A 34 11.25 -3.09 -16.82
CA ASP A 34 11.03 -2.98 -18.26
C ASP A 34 12.31 -3.41 -19.00
N SER A 35 12.31 -4.66 -19.47
CA SER A 35 13.43 -5.29 -20.19
C SER A 35 13.77 -4.64 -21.54
N THR A 36 12.94 -3.69 -22.01
CA THR A 36 13.17 -2.96 -23.26
C THR A 36 14.00 -1.68 -23.09
N SER A 37 14.32 -1.31 -21.84
CA SER A 37 15.06 -0.08 -21.54
C SER A 37 16.55 -0.21 -21.89
N SER A 38 17.09 0.82 -22.57
CA SER A 38 18.49 0.82 -23.00
C SER A 38 19.46 0.74 -21.81
N MET A 39 20.65 0.21 -22.06
CA MET A 39 21.70 -0.16 -21.09
C MET A 39 22.06 0.88 -20.00
N ASN A 40 21.62 2.14 -20.12
CA ASN A 40 21.94 3.24 -19.20
C ASN A 40 20.80 3.69 -18.27
N ARG A 41 19.55 3.21 -18.42
CA ARG A 41 18.45 3.61 -17.52
C ARG A 41 17.42 2.50 -17.32
N ARG A 42 17.53 1.78 -16.22
CA ARG A 42 16.52 0.80 -15.79
C ARG A 42 15.20 1.52 -15.49
N SER A 43 14.12 1.03 -16.10
CA SER A 43 12.76 1.52 -15.90
C SER A 43 11.96 0.50 -15.11
N PHE A 44 11.23 0.95 -14.10
CA PHE A 44 10.39 0.10 -13.26
C PHE A 44 8.94 0.58 -13.34
N LYS A 45 8.03 -0.36 -13.55
CA LYS A 45 6.58 -0.12 -13.48
C LYS A 45 6.09 -0.60 -12.12
N TYR A 46 5.38 0.27 -11.41
CA TYR A 46 4.79 -0.05 -10.11
C TYR A 46 3.27 -0.04 -10.21
N ARG A 47 2.63 -1.00 -9.55
CA ARG A 47 1.17 -1.05 -9.39
C ARG A 47 0.83 -1.47 -7.97
N VAL A 48 -0.25 -0.92 -7.43
CA VAL A 48 -0.81 -1.37 -6.15
C VAL A 48 -1.83 -2.43 -6.46
N VAL A 49 -1.70 -3.58 -5.81
CA VAL A 49 -2.56 -4.73 -6.01
C VAL A 49 -3.32 -5.03 -4.74
N MET A 50 -4.48 -5.65 -4.88
CA MET A 50 -5.26 -6.21 -3.79
C MET A 50 -5.41 -7.70 -3.99
N THR A 51 -5.46 -8.43 -2.88
CA THR A 51 -5.77 -9.86 -2.87
C THR A 51 -7.15 -10.07 -2.25
N LYS A 52 -7.95 -10.91 -2.90
CA LYS A 52 -9.23 -11.41 -2.36
C LYS A 52 -9.31 -12.92 -2.61
N GLY A 53 -9.28 -13.70 -1.54
CA GLY A 53 -9.05 -15.14 -1.61
C GLY A 53 -7.72 -15.42 -2.33
N ASP A 54 -7.76 -16.21 -3.39
CA ASP A 54 -6.57 -16.55 -4.19
C ASP A 54 -6.39 -15.65 -5.42
N VAL A 55 -7.14 -14.54 -5.52
CA VAL A 55 -7.14 -13.67 -6.70
C VAL A 55 -6.45 -12.35 -6.41
N GLU A 56 -5.40 -12.05 -7.18
CA GLU A 56 -4.75 -10.73 -7.22
C GLU A 56 -5.38 -9.85 -8.30
N LEU A 57 -5.71 -8.60 -7.95
CA LEU A 57 -6.28 -7.61 -8.85
C LEU A 57 -5.55 -6.27 -8.69
N ASP A 58 -5.46 -5.50 -9.77
CA ASP A 58 -5.01 -4.10 -9.68
C ASP A 58 -6.03 -3.28 -8.84
N LEU A 59 -5.54 -2.57 -7.84
CA LEU A 59 -6.36 -1.69 -7.01
C LEU A 59 -6.89 -0.51 -7.84
N ARG A 60 -6.14 -0.09 -8.87
CA ARG A 60 -6.49 1.06 -9.71
C ARG A 60 -7.82 0.84 -10.43
N GLY A 61 -8.76 1.75 -10.19
CA GLY A 61 -10.10 1.70 -10.79
C GLY A 61 -11.02 0.64 -10.18
N ARG A 62 -10.59 -0.06 -9.12
CA ARG A 62 -11.36 -1.12 -8.45
C ARG A 62 -11.58 -0.88 -6.94
N CYS A 63 -11.14 0.26 -6.44
CA CYS A 63 -11.28 0.66 -5.04
C CYS A 63 -12.23 1.85 -4.85
N SER A 64 -12.91 1.86 -3.71
CA SER A 64 -13.74 2.97 -3.22
C SER A 64 -12.87 4.18 -2.84
N ALA A 65 -13.52 5.33 -2.57
CA ALA A 65 -12.80 6.51 -2.10
C ALA A 65 -12.10 6.25 -0.75
N GLY A 66 -12.79 5.63 0.21
CA GLY A 66 -12.21 5.29 1.52
C GLY A 66 -11.05 4.30 1.41
N GLN A 67 -11.18 3.26 0.59
CA GLN A 67 -10.09 2.29 0.34
C GLN A 67 -8.85 2.97 -0.26
N LYS A 68 -9.02 3.94 -1.16
CA LYS A 68 -7.88 4.72 -1.70
C LYS A 68 -7.19 5.53 -0.62
N VAL A 69 -7.95 6.19 0.24
CA VAL A 69 -7.41 7.02 1.33
C VAL A 69 -6.65 6.13 2.30
N LEU A 70 -7.27 5.04 2.76
CA LEU A 70 -6.63 4.11 3.68
C LEU A 70 -5.37 3.46 3.08
N ALA A 71 -5.44 2.95 1.85
CA ALA A 71 -4.28 2.37 1.17
C ALA A 71 -3.13 3.38 1.04
N SER A 72 -3.45 4.66 0.75
CA SER A 72 -2.45 5.72 0.68
C SER A 72 -1.80 6.00 2.03
N VAL A 73 -2.55 5.96 3.15
CA VAL A 73 -2.00 6.14 4.50
C VAL A 73 -1.09 4.95 4.86
N VAL A 74 -1.59 3.72 4.70
CA VAL A 74 -0.84 2.49 4.98
C VAL A 74 0.48 2.43 4.21
N ILE A 75 0.46 2.72 2.91
CA ILE A 75 1.68 2.71 2.09
C ILE A 75 2.68 3.78 2.56
N ARG A 76 2.22 4.97 2.96
CA ARG A 76 3.10 6.04 3.47
C ARG A 76 3.74 5.66 4.79
N LEU A 77 2.99 5.05 5.71
CA LEU A 77 3.50 4.52 6.97
C LEU A 77 4.57 3.44 6.71
N ALA A 78 4.26 2.48 5.84
CA ALA A 78 5.20 1.40 5.52
C ALA A 78 6.49 1.90 4.84
N LEU A 79 6.38 2.90 3.95
CA LEU A 79 7.55 3.54 3.35
C LEU A 79 8.39 4.29 4.39
N SER A 80 7.75 5.00 5.33
CA SER A 80 8.44 5.67 6.42
C SER A 80 9.21 4.65 7.27
N GLU A 81 8.57 3.56 7.66
CA GLU A 81 9.18 2.52 8.49
C GLU A 81 10.34 1.82 7.77
N ALA A 82 10.16 1.46 6.50
CA ALA A 82 11.20 0.77 5.74
C ALA A 82 12.39 1.70 5.40
N PHE A 83 12.16 2.97 5.04
CA PHE A 83 13.23 3.80 4.46
C PHE A 83 13.78 4.90 5.39
N CYS A 84 13.05 5.30 6.43
CA CYS A 84 13.47 6.38 7.31
C CYS A 84 14.03 5.81 8.63
N CYS A 85 15.30 5.40 8.59
CA CYS A 85 16.05 5.10 9.81
C CYS A 85 16.17 6.39 10.66
N ASP A 86 15.81 6.32 11.95
CA ASP A 86 16.02 7.37 12.97
C ASP A 86 15.21 8.68 12.84
N CYS A 87 14.22 8.75 11.94
CA CYS A 87 13.28 9.89 11.89
C CYS A 87 11.84 9.40 11.60
N GLY A 88 11.08 9.15 12.66
CA GLY A 88 9.68 8.70 12.60
C GLY A 88 8.65 9.83 12.60
N ILE A 89 8.92 10.94 11.90
CA ILE A 89 7.97 12.05 11.82
C ILE A 89 7.13 11.88 10.55
N LEU A 90 5.84 11.65 10.73
CA LEU A 90 4.85 11.64 9.65
C LEU A 90 3.70 12.59 10.01
N ALA A 91 3.42 13.53 9.11
CA ALA A 91 2.23 14.38 9.20
C ALA A 91 1.12 13.80 8.32
N LEU A 92 -0.06 13.60 8.90
CA LEU A 92 -1.24 13.14 8.21
C LEU A 92 -2.31 14.23 8.34
N ASP A 93 -2.58 14.93 7.24
CA ASP A 93 -3.66 15.91 7.16
C ASP A 93 -4.94 15.23 6.66
N GLU A 94 -6.01 15.34 7.44
CA GLU A 94 -7.30 14.66 7.23
C GLU A 94 -7.22 13.16 6.84
N PRO A 95 -6.54 12.30 7.63
CA PRO A 95 -6.35 10.88 7.27
C PRO A 95 -7.64 10.05 7.22
N THR A 96 -8.72 10.56 7.82
CA THR A 96 -10.00 9.88 7.95
C THR A 96 -11.01 10.26 6.87
N THR A 97 -10.60 11.08 5.89
CA THR A 97 -11.48 11.54 4.82
C THR A 97 -12.08 10.36 4.04
N ASN A 98 -13.41 10.31 3.96
CA ASN A 98 -14.18 9.21 3.33
C ASN A 98 -14.05 7.83 3.99
N LEU A 99 -13.55 7.73 5.22
CA LEU A 99 -13.60 6.50 6.01
C LEU A 99 -14.91 6.43 6.82
N ASP A 100 -15.42 5.22 6.99
CA ASP A 100 -16.51 4.93 7.94
C ASP A 100 -15.96 4.81 9.37
N GLU A 101 -16.87 4.79 10.36
CA GLU A 101 -16.49 4.81 11.78
C GLU A 101 -15.57 3.64 12.16
N GLU A 102 -15.79 2.44 11.60
CA GLU A 102 -14.98 1.26 11.89
C GLU A 102 -13.54 1.44 11.40
N ASN A 103 -13.35 1.91 10.17
CA ASN A 103 -12.02 2.19 9.61
C ASN A 103 -11.36 3.43 10.23
N VAL A 104 -12.13 4.39 10.77
CA VAL A 104 -11.58 5.52 11.53
C VAL A 104 -11.04 5.07 12.88
N VAL A 105 -11.76 4.18 13.58
CA VAL A 105 -11.34 3.70 14.91
C VAL A 105 -10.13 2.76 14.80
N ALA A 106 -10.03 2.00 13.72
CA ALA A 106 -8.95 1.05 13.50
C ALA A 106 -7.65 1.68 12.95
N LEU A 107 -7.71 2.92 12.44
CA LEU A 107 -6.58 3.67 11.88
C LEU A 107 -5.79 4.42 12.96
#